data_AF-A0A212DY61-F1
#
_entry.id   AF-A0A212DY61-F1
#
_cell.length_a   1.000
_cell.length_b   1.000
_cell.length_c   1.000
_cell.angle_alpha   90.00
_cell.angle_beta   90.00
_cell.angle_gamma   90.00
#
_symmetry.space_group_name_H-M   'P 1'
#
loop_
_entity.id
_entity.type
_entity.pdbx_description
1 polymer ?
#
loop_
_entity_poly.entity_id
_entity_poly.type
_entity_poly.pdbx_seq_one_letter_code
_entity_poly.pdbx_strand_id
1 'polypeptide(L)'
;MIKSVFATTIETWVGILVIIFITVSLTIIIFSKINSLNNYIDSLNQEDILLLSRQEINRIEKWIKDNDLNKYGDPADTFYIGGTPLFDEKTGEKISRFNYIAKKYPDKPWR
;
A
#
# COMPACT_ATOMS: atom_id res chain seq x y z
N MET A 1 -36.55 -28.74 -50.35
CA MET A 1 -35.58 -29.34 -49.41
C MET A 1 -34.46 -28.37 -49.04
N ILE A 2 -33.85 -27.66 -49.98
CA ILE A 2 -32.73 -26.72 -49.73
C ILE A 2 -33.10 -25.53 -48.80
N LYS A 3 -34.32 -24.96 -48.92
CA LYS A 3 -34.75 -23.82 -48.09
C LYS A 3 -34.86 -24.10 -46.58
N SER A 4 -35.20 -25.34 -46.17
CA SER A 4 -35.37 -25.64 -44.74
C SER A 4 -34.03 -25.87 -44.03
N VAL A 5 -33.02 -26.40 -44.73
CA VAL A 5 -31.66 -26.60 -44.17
C VAL A 5 -30.96 -25.28 -43.88
N PHE A 6 -31.16 -24.26 -44.73
CA PHE A 6 -30.60 -22.93 -44.50
C PHE A 6 -31.24 -22.21 -43.31
N ALA A 7 -32.57 -22.34 -43.11
CA ALA A 7 -33.27 -21.73 -41.98
C ALA A 7 -32.78 -22.28 -40.62
N THR A 8 -32.64 -23.60 -40.48
CA THR A 8 -32.12 -24.23 -39.25
C THR A 8 -30.67 -23.86 -38.95
N THR A 9 -29.88 -23.58 -40.00
CA THR A 9 -28.49 -23.14 -39.84
C THR A 9 -28.43 -21.72 -39.27
N ILE A 10 -29.30 -20.81 -39.71
CA ILE A 10 -29.34 -19.42 -39.22
C ILE A 10 -29.80 -19.35 -37.76
N GLU A 11 -30.83 -20.10 -37.39
CA GLU A 11 -31.36 -20.11 -36.01
C GLU A 11 -30.33 -20.58 -34.98
N THR A 12 -29.50 -21.56 -35.34
CA THR A 12 -28.41 -22.05 -34.47
C THR A 12 -27.29 -21.03 -34.30
N TRP A 13 -26.87 -20.34 -35.37
CA TRP A 13 -25.87 -19.27 -35.27
C TRP A 13 -26.37 -18.07 -34.45
N VAL A 14 -27.64 -17.69 -34.57
CA VAL A 14 -28.25 -16.63 -33.76
C VAL A 14 -28.26 -17.02 -32.28
N GLY A 15 -28.62 -18.25 -31.95
CA GLY A 15 -28.59 -18.75 -30.58
C GLY A 15 -27.19 -18.70 -29.96
N ILE A 16 -26.16 -19.08 -30.72
CA ILE A 16 -24.76 -19.01 -30.28
C ILE A 16 -24.33 -17.58 -29.98
N LEU A 17 -24.68 -16.61 -30.85
CA LEU A 17 -24.34 -15.20 -30.64
C LEU A 17 -24.97 -14.61 -29.38
N VAL A 18 -26.22 -14.97 -29.07
CA VAL A 18 -26.90 -14.52 -27.84
C VAL A 18 -26.19 -15.05 -26.59
N ILE A 19 -25.79 -16.33 -26.61
CA ILE A 19 -25.04 -16.94 -25.48
C ILE A 19 -23.69 -16.25 -25.31
N ILE A 20 -22.99 -15.95 -26.40
CA ILE A 20 -21.72 -15.21 -26.35
C ILE A 20 -21.95 -13.83 -25.74
N PHE A 21 -22.97 -13.09 -26.16
CA PHE A 21 -23.26 -11.77 -25.63
C PHE A 21 -23.58 -11.78 -24.13
N ILE A 22 -24.35 -12.77 -23.68
CA ILE A 22 -24.68 -12.96 -22.25
C ILE A 22 -23.42 -13.28 -21.45
N THR A 23 -22.60 -14.20 -21.93
CA THR A 23 -21.38 -14.60 -21.22
C THR A 23 -20.38 -13.46 -21.13
N VAL A 24 -20.19 -12.68 -22.21
CA VAL A 24 -19.36 -11.47 -22.21
C VAL A 24 -19.90 -10.41 -21.26
N SER A 25 -21.22 -10.19 -21.23
CA SER A 25 -21.82 -9.22 -20.32
C SER A 25 -21.63 -9.63 -18.86
N LEU A 26 -21.81 -10.94 -18.56
CA LEU A 26 -21.61 -11.49 -17.22
C LEU A 26 -20.14 -11.37 -16.78
N THR A 27 -19.17 -11.65 -17.67
CA THR A 27 -17.75 -11.54 -17.31
C THR A 27 -17.36 -10.09 -17.03
N ILE A 28 -17.90 -9.11 -17.77
CA ILE A 28 -17.67 -7.69 -17.50
C ILE A 28 -18.18 -7.30 -16.10
N ILE A 29 -19.40 -7.73 -15.74
CA ILE A 29 -19.98 -7.44 -14.42
C ILE A 29 -19.14 -8.06 -13.30
N ILE A 30 -18.75 -9.34 -13.45
CA ILE A 30 -17.90 -10.05 -12.48
C ILE A 30 -16.55 -9.35 -12.36
N PHE A 31 -15.90 -9.02 -13.48
CA PHE A 31 -14.62 -8.34 -13.51
C PHE A 31 -14.66 -6.97 -12.82
N SER A 32 -15.70 -6.17 -13.11
CA SER A 32 -15.91 -4.87 -12.45
C SER A 32 -16.02 -5.01 -10.93
N LYS A 33 -16.78 -6.01 -10.46
CA LYS A 33 -16.93 -6.27 -9.02
C LYS A 33 -15.61 -6.71 -8.37
N ILE A 34 -14.82 -7.55 -9.05
CA ILE A 34 -13.48 -7.94 -8.58
C ILE A 34 -12.58 -6.72 -8.46
N ASN A 35 -12.55 -5.86 -9.48
CA ASN A 35 -11.72 -4.66 -9.45
C ASN A 35 -12.09 -3.70 -8.30
N SER A 36 -13.39 -3.55 -8.03
CA SER A 36 -13.87 -2.76 -6.89
C SER A 36 -13.44 -3.34 -5.54
N LEU A 37 -13.45 -4.67 -5.39
CA LEU A 37 -13.00 -5.34 -4.17
C LEU A 37 -11.50 -5.17 -3.95
N ASN A 38 -10.70 -5.28 -5.02
CA ASN A 38 -9.26 -5.08 -4.94
C ASN A 38 -8.91 -3.66 -4.46
N ASN A 39 -9.57 -2.63 -4.99
CA ASN A 39 -9.36 -1.25 -4.54
C ASN A 39 -9.71 -1.06 -3.05
N TYR A 40 -10.76 -1.73 -2.57
CA TYR A 40 -11.12 -1.70 -1.15
C TYR A 40 -10.05 -2.39 -0.29
N ILE A 41 -9.56 -3.55 -0.71
CA ILE A 41 -8.48 -4.28 -0.02
C ILE A 41 -7.21 -3.41 0.06
N ASP A 42 -6.84 -2.72 -1.02
CA ASP A 42 -5.68 -1.83 -1.03
C ASP A 42 -5.85 -0.66 -0.05
N SER A 43 -7.06 -0.08 0.04
CA SER A 43 -7.34 0.99 1.01
C SER A 43 -7.23 0.53 2.46
N LEU A 44 -7.68 -0.69 2.77
CA LEU A 44 -7.58 -1.26 4.11
C LEU A 44 -6.11 -1.51 4.50
N ASN A 45 -5.34 -2.09 3.58
CA ASN A 45 -3.91 -2.33 3.80
C ASN A 45 -3.16 -1.02 4.07
N GLN A 46 -3.49 0.05 3.36
CA GLN A 46 -2.86 1.35 3.58
C GLN A 46 -3.21 1.95 4.96
N GLU A 47 -4.45 1.79 5.42
CA GLU A 47 -4.88 2.25 6.75
C GLU A 47 -4.16 1.48 7.86
N ASP A 48 -4.05 0.16 7.73
CA ASP A 48 -3.32 -0.68 8.69
C ASP A 48 -1.84 -0.32 8.75
N ILE A 49 -1.19 -0.10 7.59
CA ILE A 49 0.20 0.35 7.52
C ILE A 49 0.38 1.72 8.20
N LEU A 50 -0.55 2.65 7.96
CA LEU A 50 -0.52 3.98 8.58
C LEU A 50 -0.71 3.89 10.11
N LEU A 51 -1.59 3.03 10.57
CA LEU A 51 -1.85 2.81 11.99
C LEU A 51 -0.62 2.22 12.68
N LEU A 52 -0.02 1.18 12.09
CA LEU A 52 1.23 0.57 12.59
C LEU A 52 2.36 1.60 12.64
N SER A 53 2.49 2.43 11.60
CA SER A 53 3.47 3.53 11.55
C SER A 53 3.24 4.55 12.68
N ARG A 54 1.98 4.96 12.91
CA ARG A 54 1.63 5.90 13.97
C ARG A 54 1.91 5.33 15.36
N GLN A 55 1.59 4.05 15.59
CA GLN A 55 1.87 3.38 16.85
C GLN A 55 3.38 3.30 17.12
N GLU A 56 4.18 2.94 16.11
CA GLU A 56 5.63 2.91 16.23
C GLU A 56 6.20 4.30 16.55
N ILE A 57 5.73 5.35 15.85
CA ILE A 57 6.09 6.74 16.14
C ILE A 57 5.78 7.11 17.59
N ASN A 58 4.58 6.78 18.09
CA ASN A 58 4.19 7.09 19.46
C ASN A 58 5.07 6.38 20.50
N ARG A 59 5.48 5.13 20.22
CA ARG A 59 6.41 4.40 21.09
C ARG A 59 7.78 5.05 21.10
N ILE A 60 8.30 5.45 19.95
CA ILE A 60 9.57 6.18 19.84
C ILE A 60 9.52 7.48 20.64
N GLU A 61 8.47 8.28 20.46
CA GLU A 61 8.32 9.56 21.18
C GLU A 61 8.22 9.35 22.70
N LYS A 62 7.50 8.31 23.14
CA LYS A 62 7.44 7.94 24.55
C LYS A 62 8.80 7.53 25.09
N TRP A 63 9.53 6.67 24.37
CA TRP A 63 10.88 6.25 24.75
C TRP A 63 11.86 7.42 24.84
N ILE A 64 11.83 8.35 23.88
CA ILE A 64 12.64 9.58 23.92
C ILE A 64 12.36 10.36 25.21
N LYS A 65 11.07 10.57 25.52
CA LYS A 65 10.66 11.31 26.70
C LYS A 65 11.03 10.61 28.01
N ASP A 66 10.79 9.30 28.11
CA ASP A 66 10.99 8.52 29.33
C ASP A 66 12.49 8.37 29.68
N ASN A 67 13.40 8.56 28.70
CA ASN A 67 14.85 8.40 28.87
C ASN A 67 15.62 9.74 28.80
N ASP A 68 14.94 10.88 28.83
CA ASP A 68 15.55 12.22 28.74
C ASP A 68 16.49 12.39 27.53
N LEU A 69 16.07 11.83 26.39
CA LEU A 69 16.82 11.89 25.13
C LEU A 69 16.44 13.15 24.35
N ASN A 70 17.33 13.59 23.47
CA ASN A 70 17.00 14.62 22.50
C ASN A 70 16.00 14.08 21.46
N LYS A 71 15.48 14.99 20.62
CA LYS A 71 14.45 14.67 19.61
C LYS A 71 14.88 13.63 18.56
N TYR A 72 16.16 13.26 18.49
CA TYR A 72 16.71 12.25 17.58
C TYR A 72 17.02 10.92 18.28
N GLY A 73 16.66 10.77 19.56
CA GLY A 73 16.94 9.57 20.35
C GLY A 73 18.36 9.51 20.92
N ASP A 74 19.11 10.61 20.87
CA ASP A 74 20.48 10.67 21.36
C ASP A 74 20.54 11.32 22.76
N PRO A 75 21.64 11.19 23.51
CA PRO A 75 21.83 11.92 24.76
C PRO A 75 21.52 13.42 24.60
N ALA A 76 20.88 14.02 25.61
CA ALA A 76 20.41 15.41 25.56
C ALA A 76 21.52 16.45 25.26
N ASP A 77 22.75 16.15 25.66
CA ASP A 77 23.96 16.97 25.49
C ASP A 77 24.66 16.77 24.14
N THR A 78 24.10 15.93 23.25
CA THR A 78 24.69 15.67 21.93
C THR A 78 24.69 16.92 21.05
N PHE A 79 25.87 17.28 20.56
CA PHE A 79 26.07 18.36 19.59
C PHE A 79 26.35 17.81 18.19
N TYR A 80 25.69 18.36 17.16
CA TYR A 80 25.89 17.97 15.77
C TYR A 80 26.67 19.04 15.02
N ILE A 81 27.77 18.66 14.37
CA ILE A 81 28.69 19.57 13.68
C ILE A 81 27.99 20.38 12.56
N GLY A 82 26.88 19.87 11.98
CA GLY A 82 26.00 20.58 11.03
C GLY A 82 24.61 20.96 11.59
N GLY A 83 24.44 20.96 12.92
CA GLY A 83 23.18 21.28 13.61
C GLY A 83 22.11 20.17 13.59
N THR A 84 22.23 19.18 12.71
CA THR A 84 21.30 18.04 12.63
C THR A 84 22.00 16.76 12.13
N PRO A 85 21.63 15.57 12.63
CA PRO A 85 22.10 14.30 12.08
C PRO A 85 21.32 13.86 10.83
N LEU A 86 20.31 14.63 10.41
CA LEU A 86 19.39 14.25 9.33
C LEU A 86 19.91 14.57 7.92
N PHE A 87 21.08 15.18 7.83
CA PHE A 87 21.71 15.58 6.58
C PHE A 87 23.15 15.07 6.54
N ASP A 88 23.49 14.32 5.50
CA ASP A 88 24.86 13.90 5.24
C ASP A 88 25.50 14.91 4.29
N GLU A 89 26.43 15.71 4.80
CA GLU A 89 27.13 16.75 4.02
C GLU A 89 28.07 16.18 2.95
N LYS A 90 28.51 14.92 3.09
CA LYS A 90 29.39 14.28 2.10
C LYS A 90 28.62 13.82 0.88
N THR A 91 27.40 13.33 1.07
CA THR A 91 26.56 12.78 -0.01
C THR A 91 25.47 13.75 -0.47
N GLY A 92 25.11 14.73 0.36
CA GLY A 92 23.95 15.61 0.15
C GLY A 92 22.60 14.95 0.45
N GLU A 93 22.59 13.74 1.00
CA GLU A 93 21.36 13.00 1.30
C GLU A 93 20.67 13.49 2.58
N LYS A 94 19.32 13.42 2.58
CA LYS A 94 18.48 13.70 3.75
C LYS A 94 17.74 12.45 4.18
N ILE A 95 17.67 12.22 5.49
CA ILE A 95 16.88 11.14 6.09
C ILE A 95 15.81 11.71 7.00
N SER A 96 14.63 11.06 7.06
CA SER A 96 13.60 11.45 8.02
C SER A 96 14.02 11.13 9.45
N ARG A 97 13.52 11.88 10.42
CA ARG A 97 13.84 11.72 11.85
C ARG A 97 13.59 10.30 12.35
N PHE A 98 12.42 9.73 12.07
CA PHE A 98 12.08 8.39 12.53
C PHE A 98 12.86 7.29 11.78
N ASN A 99 13.21 7.52 10.51
CA ASN A 99 14.09 6.59 9.79
C ASN A 99 15.52 6.64 10.35
N TYR A 100 16.01 7.81 10.74
CA TYR A 100 17.29 7.94 11.44
C TYR A 100 17.29 7.14 12.74
N ILE A 101 16.26 7.34 13.58
CA ILE A 101 16.12 6.62 14.86
C ILE A 101 16.02 5.11 14.63
N ALA A 102 15.16 4.65 13.72
CA ALA A 102 14.99 3.23 13.42
C ALA A 102 16.26 2.58 12.85
N LYS A 103 17.05 3.32 12.07
CA LYS A 103 18.33 2.85 11.54
C LYS A 103 19.41 2.78 12.63
N LYS A 104 19.39 3.72 13.57
CA LYS A 104 20.37 3.81 14.67
C LYS A 104 20.13 2.76 15.75
N TYR A 105 18.87 2.45 16.04
CA TYR A 105 18.44 1.50 17.07
C TYR A 105 17.72 0.31 16.43
N PRO A 106 18.44 -0.63 15.79
CA PRO A 106 17.84 -1.77 15.11
C PRO A 106 17.16 -2.76 16.07
N ASP A 107 17.55 -2.75 17.35
CA ASP A 107 16.98 -3.50 18.47
C ASP A 107 15.65 -2.92 18.96
N LYS A 108 15.37 -1.65 18.64
CA LYS A 108 14.11 -0.95 18.93
C LYS A 108 13.75 -0.93 20.43
N PRO A 109 14.52 -0.21 21.27
CA PRO A 109 14.33 -0.17 22.73
C PRO A 109 12.99 0.41 23.20
N TRP A 110 12.19 0.98 22.29
CA TRP A 110 10.82 1.46 22.55
C TRP A 110 9.74 0.36 22.45
N ARG A 111 10.10 -0.87 22.13
CA ARG A 111 9.17 -2.00 21.99
C ARG A 111 8.89 -2.71 23.30
#